data_AF-A0A7W1UF71-F1
#
_entry.id   AF-A0A7W1UF71-F1
#
_cell.length_a   1.000
_cell.length_b   1.000
_cell.length_c   1.000
_cell.angle_alpha   90.00
_cell.angle_beta   90.00
_cell.angle_gamma   90.00
#
_symmetry.space_group_name_H-M   'P 1'
#
loop_
_entity.id
_entity.type
_entity.pdbx_description
1 polymer ?
#
loop_
_entity_poly.entity_id
_entity_poly.type
_entity_poly.pdbx_seq_one_letter_code
_entity_poly.pdbx_strand_id
1 'polypeptide(L)'
;MADTATDFTGFGHTTVFGHTIVLVLIQIGGLGYATLVTMLLLTLRRHIGLRNRMMMAEALSTLNLQGLIPYVKTIVPWTLLFELLGATGLSLRFIQDYPFDQAIYHGAFHAISAFNNAGFSSFSPNLIGYRGDLTVNVMVDILIILGGLGFFVLIDVSQFFRGER
;
A
#
# COMPACT_ATOMS: atom_id res chain seq x y z
N MET A 1 -10.56 -25.11 0.98
CA MET A 1 -10.46 -23.65 1.12
C MET A 1 -9.53 -23.41 2.30
N ALA A 2 -8.35 -22.86 2.04
CA ALA A 2 -7.35 -22.65 3.09
C ALA A 2 -7.75 -21.42 3.91
N ASP A 3 -8.33 -21.64 5.08
CA ASP A 3 -8.71 -20.58 6.00
C ASP A 3 -7.47 -20.10 6.76
N THR A 4 -6.82 -19.06 6.24
CA THR A 4 -5.70 -18.36 6.89
C THR A 4 -6.08 -17.83 8.29
N ALA A 5 -7.38 -17.76 8.60
CA ALA A 5 -7.91 -17.30 9.87
C ALA A 5 -7.89 -18.36 10.98
N THR A 6 -7.78 -19.67 10.72
CA THR A 6 -7.78 -20.68 11.81
C THR A 6 -6.40 -21.18 12.20
N ASP A 7 -5.43 -21.15 11.27
CA ASP A 7 -4.08 -21.63 11.56
C ASP A 7 -3.19 -20.59 12.26
N PHE A 8 -3.59 -19.31 12.24
CA PHE A 8 -2.78 -18.18 12.72
C PHE A 8 -3.44 -17.26 13.77
N THR A 9 -4.59 -17.60 14.38
CA THR A 9 -5.34 -16.67 15.26
C THR A 9 -5.58 -17.14 16.71
N GLY A 10 -4.90 -18.18 17.18
CA GLY A 10 -4.90 -18.49 18.62
C GLY A 10 -4.08 -17.49 19.43
N PHE A 11 -4.70 -16.75 20.36
CA PHE A 11 -4.04 -15.93 21.40
C PHE A 11 -3.36 -16.81 22.46
N GLY A 12 -2.49 -17.70 22.00
CA GLY A 12 -1.69 -18.62 22.79
C GLY A 12 -0.38 -18.85 22.04
N HIS A 13 0.60 -18.00 22.33
CA HIS A 13 2.03 -18.23 22.07
C HIS A 13 2.57 -18.24 20.61
N THR A 14 1.74 -18.23 19.55
CA THR A 14 2.26 -18.40 18.15
C THR A 14 1.85 -17.34 17.12
N THR A 15 1.23 -16.21 17.47
CA THR A 15 0.46 -15.44 16.46
C THR A 15 0.85 -13.97 16.26
N VAL A 16 1.43 -13.25 17.24
CA VAL A 16 1.96 -11.89 16.99
C VAL A 16 3.10 -11.92 15.96
N PHE A 17 3.97 -12.92 16.06
CA PHE A 17 5.10 -13.10 15.13
C PHE A 17 4.61 -13.40 13.70
N GLY A 18 3.62 -14.30 13.55
CA GLY A 18 3.05 -14.66 12.25
C GLY A 18 2.36 -13.48 11.57
N HIS A 19 1.54 -12.74 12.30
CA HIS A 19 0.88 -11.55 11.75
C HIS A 19 1.89 -10.44 11.41
N THR A 20 2.96 -10.27 12.18
CA THR A 20 4.02 -9.31 11.86
C THR A 20 4.73 -9.70 10.56
N ILE A 21 5.02 -10.99 10.36
CA ILE A 21 5.58 -11.49 9.09
C ILE A 21 4.63 -11.22 7.93
N VAL A 22 3.33 -11.50 8.10
CA VAL A 22 2.33 -11.23 7.07
C VAL A 22 2.27 -9.74 6.75
N LEU A 23 2.31 -8.86 7.74
CA LEU A 23 2.36 -7.40 7.51
C LEU A 23 3.61 -6.97 6.73
N VAL A 24 4.78 -7.49 7.09
CA VAL A 24 6.02 -7.21 6.37
C VAL A 24 5.95 -7.72 4.93
N LEU A 25 5.41 -8.91 4.71
CA LEU A 25 5.22 -9.46 3.37
C LEU A 25 4.22 -8.66 2.55
N ILE A 26 3.14 -8.18 3.16
CA ILE A 26 2.15 -7.31 2.51
C ILE A 26 2.82 -5.98 2.11
N GLN A 27 3.61 -5.37 2.99
CA GLN A 27 4.31 -4.13 2.69
C GLN A 27 5.31 -4.31 1.53
N ILE A 28 6.09 -5.39 1.57
CA ILE A 28 7.06 -5.71 0.52
C ILE A 28 6.36 -6.01 -0.80
N GLY A 29 5.25 -6.76 -0.76
CA GLY A 29 4.42 -7.08 -1.93
C GLY A 29 3.80 -5.83 -2.56
N GLY A 30 3.25 -4.92 -1.75
CA GLY A 30 2.65 -3.67 -2.21
C GLY A 30 3.66 -2.74 -2.87
N LEU A 31 4.84 -2.55 -2.26
CA LEU A 31 5.92 -1.74 -2.85
C LEU A 31 6.48 -2.36 -4.14
N GLY A 32 6.60 -3.69 -4.20
CA GLY A 32 7.04 -4.42 -5.40
C GLY A 32 6.05 -4.30 -6.56
N TYR A 33 4.75 -4.48 -6.28
CA TYR A 33 3.68 -4.31 -7.27
C TYR A 33 3.64 -2.89 -7.82
N ALA A 34 3.67 -1.87 -6.95
CA ALA A 34 3.65 -0.47 -7.36
C ALA A 34 4.84 -0.13 -8.29
N THR A 35 6.02 -0.68 -8.01
CA THR A 35 7.21 -0.51 -8.84
C THR A 35 7.04 -1.15 -10.22
N LEU A 36 6.55 -2.38 -10.29
CA LEU A 36 6.32 -3.10 -11.55
C LEU A 36 5.27 -2.41 -12.43
N VAL A 37 4.13 -2.01 -11.85
CA VAL A 37 3.06 -1.28 -12.56
C VAL A 37 3.58 0.05 -13.12
N THR A 38 4.35 0.79 -12.32
CA THR A 38 4.93 2.07 -12.76
C THR A 38 5.92 1.88 -13.90
N MET A 39 6.80 0.87 -13.84
CA MET A 39 7.72 0.57 -14.94
C MET A 39 7.01 0.16 -16.23
N LEU A 40 5.97 -0.68 -16.13
CA LEU A 40 5.18 -1.11 -17.27
C LEU A 40 4.50 0.09 -17.95
N LEU A 41 3.86 0.96 -17.16
CA LEU A 41 3.20 2.17 -17.67
C LEU A 41 4.19 3.17 -18.27
N LEU A 42 5.36 3.40 -17.64
CA LEU A 42 6.42 4.23 -18.21
C LEU A 42 6.94 3.68 -19.54
N THR A 43 7.00 2.36 -19.69
CA THR A 43 7.42 1.70 -20.93
C THR A 43 6.34 1.84 -22.01
N LEU A 44 5.06 1.69 -21.66
CA LEU A 44 3.91 1.90 -22.55
C LEU A 44 3.76 3.35 -23.02
N ARG A 45 4.03 4.34 -22.13
CA ARG A 45 4.02 5.77 -22.47
C ARG A 45 5.20 6.18 -23.36
N ARG A 46 6.22 5.32 -23.49
CA ARG A 46 7.45 5.57 -24.26
C ARG A 46 7.37 5.21 -25.75
N HIS A 47 6.18 5.29 -26.37
CA HIS A 47 6.05 5.43 -27.82
C HIS A 47 6.55 6.81 -28.29
N ILE A 48 7.84 7.06 -28.08
CA ILE A 48 8.62 8.17 -28.64
C ILE A 48 9.47 7.57 -29.76
N GLY A 49 9.33 8.09 -30.98
CA GLY A 49 9.83 7.49 -32.23
C GLY A 49 11.34 7.20 -32.28
N LEU A 50 11.72 6.26 -33.15
CA LEU A 50 13.07 5.71 -33.35
C LEU A 50 14.21 6.76 -33.41
N ARG A 51 13.92 7.98 -33.87
CA ARG A 51 14.89 9.06 -34.06
C ARG A 51 15.43 9.66 -32.74
N ASN A 52 14.64 9.68 -31.66
CA ASN A 52 15.10 10.12 -30.33
C ASN A 52 15.85 9.02 -29.57
N ARG A 53 15.69 7.75 -29.97
CA ARG A 53 16.42 6.62 -29.38
C ARG A 53 17.90 6.59 -29.80
N MET A 54 18.24 7.02 -31.01
CA MET A 54 19.65 7.06 -31.46
C MET A 54 20.46 8.15 -30.75
N MET A 55 19.86 9.32 -30.46
CA MET A 55 20.52 10.34 -29.63
C MET A 55 20.61 9.94 -28.15
N MET A 56 19.64 9.15 -27.65
CA MET A 56 19.71 8.59 -26.30
C MET A 56 20.71 7.43 -26.17
N ALA A 57 20.94 6.62 -27.21
CA ALA A 57 21.89 5.51 -27.20
C ALA A 57 23.34 5.95 -26.95
N GLU A 58 23.70 7.17 -27.34
CA GLU A 58 25.01 7.77 -27.09
C GLU A 58 25.12 8.39 -25.68
N ALA A 59 24.01 8.89 -25.11
CA ALA A 59 23.92 9.34 -23.71
C ALA A 59 23.76 8.18 -22.70
N LEU A 60 23.37 6.99 -23.17
CA LEU A 60 23.12 5.78 -22.39
C LEU A 60 24.39 5.10 -21.86
N SER A 61 25.59 5.67 -22.05
CA SER A 61 26.78 5.28 -21.26
C SER A 61 26.65 5.62 -19.77
N THR A 62 25.66 6.43 -19.40
CA THR A 62 25.21 6.65 -18.02
C THR A 62 23.97 5.81 -17.75
N LEU A 63 24.17 4.52 -17.55
CA LEU A 63 23.13 3.55 -17.19
C LEU A 63 22.29 4.06 -16.01
N ASN A 64 21.06 4.50 -16.31
CA ASN A 64 20.08 5.05 -15.39
C ASN A 64 19.43 3.96 -14.49
N LEU A 65 20.27 3.24 -13.74
CA LEU A 65 19.85 2.57 -12.49
C LEU A 65 19.41 3.60 -11.42
N GLN A 66 19.71 4.89 -11.64
CA GLN A 66 19.32 6.02 -10.79
C GLN A 66 17.85 6.43 -10.88
N GLY A 67 17.03 5.86 -11.77
CA GLY A 67 15.60 6.19 -11.83
C GLY A 67 14.75 5.51 -10.75
N LEU A 68 15.16 4.33 -10.27
CA LEU A 68 14.35 3.51 -9.37
C LEU A 68 14.46 3.97 -7.91
N ILE A 69 15.66 4.38 -7.50
CA ILE A 69 15.97 4.81 -6.13
C ILE A 69 15.20 6.10 -5.73
N PRO A 70 15.12 7.16 -6.56
CA PRO A 70 14.30 8.34 -6.27
C PRO A 70 12.81 8.02 -6.20
N TYR A 71 12.33 7.07 -7.02
CA TYR A 71 10.93 6.64 -7.00
C TYR A 71 10.58 5.95 -5.68
N VAL A 72 11.39 4.97 -5.24
CA VAL A 72 11.18 4.30 -3.94
C VAL A 72 11.27 5.31 -2.78
N LYS A 73 12.23 6.24 -2.83
CA LYS A 73 12.36 7.31 -1.82
C LYS A 73 11.17 8.27 -1.78
N THR A 74 10.41 8.39 -2.87
CA THR A 74 9.22 9.25 -2.93
C THR A 74 7.96 8.50 -2.52
N ILE A 75 7.78 7.24 -2.95
CA ILE A 75 6.54 6.49 -2.69
C ILE A 75 6.43 6.02 -1.23
N VAL A 76 7.53 5.55 -0.63
CA VAL A 76 7.54 5.02 0.74
C VAL A 76 6.95 6.01 1.76
N PRO A 77 7.36 7.29 1.81
CA PRO A 77 6.76 8.23 2.76
C PRO A 77 5.28 8.50 2.49
N TRP A 78 4.83 8.51 1.23
CA TRP A 78 3.41 8.66 0.90
C TRP A 78 2.58 7.46 1.35
N THR A 79 3.05 6.24 1.06
CA THR A 79 2.44 5.00 1.52
C THR A 79 2.29 5.00 3.04
N LEU A 80 3.38 5.27 3.76
CA LEU A 80 3.36 5.34 5.23
C LEU A 80 2.40 6.41 5.75
N LEU A 81 2.29 7.56 5.07
CA LEU A 81 1.36 8.62 5.46
C LEU A 81 -0.10 8.15 5.34
N PHE A 82 -0.50 7.56 4.22
CA PHE A 82 -1.87 7.07 4.03
C PHE A 82 -2.19 5.90 4.95
N GLU A 83 -1.25 4.97 5.13
CA GLU A 83 -1.40 3.87 6.08
C GLU A 83 -1.56 4.40 7.51
N LEU A 84 -0.82 5.44 7.92
CA LEU A 84 -0.93 6.04 9.25
C LEU A 84 -2.25 6.79 9.45
N LEU A 85 -2.73 7.52 8.45
CA LEU A 85 -4.04 8.18 8.49
C LEU A 85 -5.19 7.15 8.55
N GLY A 86 -5.10 6.09 7.74
CA GLY A 86 -6.04 4.98 7.77
C GLY A 86 -6.02 4.23 9.10
N ALA A 87 -4.82 3.94 9.61
CA ALA A 87 -4.61 3.24 10.86
C ALA A 87 -5.18 4.02 12.03
N THR A 88 -4.91 5.33 12.11
CA THR A 88 -5.46 6.19 13.16
C THR A 88 -6.98 6.25 13.09
N GLY A 89 -7.57 6.44 11.91
CA GLY A 89 -9.03 6.44 11.73
C GLY A 89 -9.70 5.12 12.15
N LEU A 90 -9.16 3.98 11.71
CA LEU A 90 -9.66 2.66 12.08
C LEU A 90 -9.44 2.35 13.57
N SER A 91 -8.29 2.71 14.12
CA SER A 91 -7.97 2.49 15.53
C SER A 91 -8.92 3.27 16.46
N LEU A 92 -9.23 4.53 16.12
CA LEU A 92 -10.18 5.34 16.88
C LEU A 92 -11.57 4.71 16.91
N ARG A 93 -11.99 4.07 15.80
CA ARG A 93 -13.25 3.34 15.77
C ARG A 93 -13.18 2.04 16.57
N PHE A 94 -12.10 1.26 16.44
CA PHE A 94 -11.93 -0.02 17.14
C PHE A 94 -11.70 0.12 18.65
N ILE A 95 -11.24 1.27 19.15
CA ILE A 95 -11.13 1.56 20.60
C ILE A 95 -12.48 1.41 21.32
N GLN A 96 -13.60 1.57 20.60
CA GLN A 96 -14.93 1.41 21.19
C GLN A 96 -15.27 -0.06 21.48
N ASP A 97 -14.66 -0.99 20.74
CA ASP A 97 -14.98 -2.42 20.80
C ASP A 97 -13.83 -3.25 21.43
N TYR A 98 -12.61 -2.74 21.44
CA TYR A 98 -11.41 -3.43 21.91
C TYR A 98 -10.55 -2.57 22.85
N PRO A 99 -9.71 -3.21 23.69
CA PRO A 99 -8.67 -2.53 24.45
C PRO A 99 -7.75 -1.67 23.56
N PHE A 100 -7.21 -0.58 24.10
CA PHE A 100 -6.44 0.42 23.35
C PHE A 100 -5.29 -0.17 22.52
N ASP A 101 -4.52 -1.08 23.12
CA ASP A 101 -3.40 -1.78 22.48
C ASP A 101 -3.87 -2.66 21.31
N GLN A 102 -4.94 -3.42 21.50
CA GLN A 102 -5.52 -4.28 20.46
C GLN A 102 -6.17 -3.45 19.34
N ALA A 103 -6.85 -2.36 19.69
CA ALA A 103 -7.49 -1.47 18.73
C ALA A 103 -6.47 -0.82 17.79
N ILE A 104 -5.33 -0.35 18.33
CA ILE A 104 -4.23 0.19 17.52
C ILE A 104 -3.68 -0.87 16.58
N TYR A 105 -3.43 -2.07 17.11
CA TYR A 105 -2.91 -3.18 16.33
C TYR A 105 -3.86 -3.56 15.18
N HIS A 106 -5.15 -3.73 15.46
CA HIS A 106 -6.14 -4.05 14.45
C HIS A 106 -6.31 -2.92 13.44
N GLY A 107 -6.30 -1.67 13.87
CA GLY A 107 -6.39 -0.51 12.98
C GLY A 107 -5.21 -0.43 12.02
N ALA A 108 -3.98 -0.58 12.52
CA ALA A 108 -2.77 -0.62 11.70
C ALA A 108 -2.78 -1.80 10.72
N PHE A 109 -3.17 -2.99 11.19
CA PHE A 109 -3.20 -4.19 10.35
C PHE A 109 -4.15 -4.03 9.15
N HIS A 110 -5.38 -3.58 9.41
CA HIS A 110 -6.37 -3.40 8.36
C HIS A 110 -6.01 -2.24 7.44
N ALA A 111 -5.37 -1.18 7.95
CA ALA A 111 -4.94 -0.06 7.10
C ALA A 111 -3.86 -0.48 6.10
N ILE A 112 -2.81 -1.17 6.58
CA ILE A 112 -1.73 -1.69 5.74
C ILE A 112 -2.28 -2.72 4.74
N SER A 113 -3.18 -3.61 5.18
CA SER A 113 -3.78 -4.61 4.29
C SER A 113 -4.65 -3.97 3.21
N ALA A 114 -5.48 -3.00 3.57
CA ALA A 114 -6.36 -2.31 2.62
C ALA A 114 -5.56 -1.47 1.62
N PHE A 115 -4.59 -0.67 2.08
CA PHE A 115 -3.76 0.15 1.20
C PHE A 115 -2.93 -0.69 0.22
N ASN A 116 -2.39 -1.82 0.67
CA ASN A 116 -1.65 -2.73 -0.20
C ASN A 116 -2.55 -3.73 -0.94
N ASN A 117 -3.88 -3.57 -0.88
CA ASN A 117 -4.89 -4.43 -1.53
C ASN A 117 -4.73 -5.93 -1.23
N ALA A 118 -4.28 -6.27 -0.02
CA ALA A 118 -3.93 -7.63 0.34
C ALA A 118 -5.14 -8.47 0.77
N GLY A 119 -6.20 -7.84 1.25
CA GLY A 119 -7.46 -8.51 1.63
C GLY A 119 -7.36 -9.37 2.90
N PHE A 120 -6.27 -9.24 3.65
CA PHE A 120 -6.09 -9.92 4.94
C PHE A 120 -6.79 -9.15 6.06
N SER A 121 -7.32 -9.88 7.03
CA SER A 121 -7.91 -9.30 8.22
C SER A 121 -7.37 -9.96 9.46
N SER A 122 -7.19 -9.17 10.51
CA SER A 122 -6.83 -9.66 11.84
C SER A 122 -8.06 -10.18 12.60
N PHE A 123 -9.28 -9.92 12.12
CA PHE A 123 -10.53 -10.46 12.65
C PHE A 123 -10.96 -11.75 11.95
N SER A 124 -11.71 -12.59 12.66
CA SER A 124 -12.38 -13.79 12.13
C SER A 124 -13.89 -13.70 12.40
N PRO A 125 -14.77 -13.78 11.37
CA PRO A 125 -14.52 -14.03 9.97
C PRO A 125 -14.36 -12.71 9.18
N ASN A 126 -13.17 -12.11 9.20
CA ASN A 126 -12.87 -10.85 8.53
C ASN A 126 -13.69 -9.65 9.09
N LEU A 127 -13.77 -8.55 8.33
CA LEU A 127 -14.55 -7.35 8.61
C LEU A 127 -16.07 -7.55 8.54
N ILE A 128 -16.57 -8.78 8.43
CA ILE A 128 -18.02 -9.08 8.36
C ILE A 128 -18.77 -8.51 9.58
N GLY A 129 -18.12 -8.51 10.76
CA GLY A 129 -18.68 -7.89 11.97
C GLY A 129 -18.92 -6.37 11.84
N TYR A 130 -18.20 -5.70 10.94
CA TYR A 130 -18.27 -4.26 10.67
C TYR A 130 -19.01 -3.92 9.38
N ARG A 131 -19.73 -4.87 8.75
CA ARG A 131 -20.42 -4.64 7.46
C ARG A 131 -21.35 -3.41 7.44
N GLY A 132 -21.95 -3.06 8.57
CA GLY A 132 -22.86 -1.92 8.72
C GLY A 132 -22.18 -0.65 9.23
N ASP A 133 -20.87 -0.69 9.46
CA ASP A 133 -20.12 0.43 10.01
C ASP A 133 -19.62 1.34 8.89
N LEU A 134 -20.22 2.54 8.81
CA LEU A 134 -19.87 3.51 7.78
C LEU A 134 -18.41 3.97 7.90
N THR A 135 -17.87 4.06 9.12
CA THR A 135 -16.50 4.55 9.35
C THR A 135 -15.49 3.55 8.80
N VAL A 136 -15.69 2.28 9.12
CA VAL A 136 -14.80 1.20 8.70
C VAL A 136 -14.85 1.04 7.18
N ASN A 137 -16.05 0.98 6.59
CA ASN A 137 -16.22 0.83 5.16
C ASN A 137 -15.59 1.98 4.37
N VAL A 138 -15.90 3.23 4.74
CA VAL A 138 -15.35 4.41 4.05
C VAL A 138 -13.82 4.46 4.16
N MET A 139 -13.25 4.16 5.32
CA MET A 139 -11.79 4.14 5.48
C MET A 139 -11.12 3.06 4.64
N VAL A 140 -11.65 1.83 4.67
CA VAL A 140 -11.10 0.70 3.89
C VAL A 140 -11.22 0.97 2.39
N ASP A 141 -12.37 1.45 1.92
CA ASP A 141 -12.60 1.75 0.51
C ASP A 141 -11.66 2.85 0.00
N ILE A 142 -11.48 3.92 0.78
CA ILE A 142 -10.54 5.01 0.45
C ILE A 142 -9.11 4.46 0.35
N LEU A 143 -8.67 3.64 1.31
CA LEU A 143 -7.32 3.06 1.30
C LEU A 143 -7.10 2.14 0.10
N ILE A 144 -8.07 1.29 -0.24
CA ILE A 144 -8.04 0.42 -1.43
C ILE A 144 -7.95 1.25 -2.70
N ILE A 145 -8.77 2.29 -2.83
CA ILE A 145 -8.76 3.18 -4.00
C ILE A 145 -7.42 3.90 -4.10
N LEU A 146 -6.91 4.49 -3.01
CA LEU A 146 -5.64 5.21 -2.99
C LEU A 146 -4.45 4.30 -3.28
N GLY A 147 -4.45 3.08 -2.75
CA GLY A 147 -3.44 2.06 -3.05
C GLY A 147 -3.52 1.52 -4.47
N GLY A 148 -4.73 1.34 -5.00
CA GLY A 148 -5.02 0.78 -6.32
C GLY A 148 -4.85 1.76 -7.49
N LEU A 149 -5.12 3.06 -7.28
CA LEU A 149 -4.85 4.13 -8.27
C LEU A 149 -3.36 4.20 -8.65
N GLY A 150 -2.51 3.66 -7.79
CA GLY A 150 -1.09 3.59 -8.00
C GLY A 150 -0.42 4.96 -7.90
N PHE A 151 0.90 4.92 -7.99
CA PHE A 151 1.74 6.09 -7.72
C PHE A 151 1.60 7.22 -8.76
N PHE A 152 0.98 6.96 -9.91
CA PHE A 152 0.83 7.96 -10.98
C PHE A 152 0.02 9.17 -10.53
N VAL A 153 -1.07 8.97 -9.78
CA VAL A 153 -1.88 10.09 -9.25
C VAL A 153 -1.08 10.89 -8.22
N LEU A 154 -0.25 10.23 -7.39
CA LEU A 154 0.57 10.92 -6.40
C LEU A 154 1.69 11.75 -7.04
N ILE A 155 2.33 11.24 -8.09
CA ILE A 155 3.28 12.04 -8.89
C ILE A 155 2.57 13.23 -9.51
N ASP A 156 1.43 13.01 -10.19
CA ASP A 156 0.71 14.06 -10.91
C ASP A 156 0.20 15.16 -9.97
N VAL A 157 -0.33 14.78 -8.80
CA VAL A 157 -0.72 15.72 -7.74
C VAL A 157 0.51 16.44 -7.17
N SER A 158 1.62 15.75 -6.93
CA SER A 158 2.85 16.40 -6.43
C SER A 158 3.44 17.40 -7.44
N GLN A 159 3.35 17.11 -8.73
CA GLN A 159 3.77 18.00 -9.81
C GLN A 159 2.80 19.18 -9.97
N PHE A 160 1.49 18.94 -9.81
CA PHE A 160 0.47 19.99 -9.78
C PHE A 160 0.73 21.00 -8.66
N PHE A 161 1.05 20.53 -7.45
CA PHE A 161 1.39 21.41 -6.32
C PHE A 161 2.74 22.12 -6.49
N ARG A 162 3.66 21.58 -7.30
CA ARG A 162 4.97 22.20 -7.58
C ARG A 162 4.98 23.15 -8.79
N GLY A 163 3.90 23.20 -9.57
CA GLY A 163 3.74 24.17 -10.66
C GLY A 163 4.64 23.93 -11.89
N GLU A 164 5.28 22.77 -12.01
CA GLU A 164 6.12 22.41 -13.15
C GLU A 164 5.26 21.79 -14.26
N ARG A 165 4.86 22.61 -15.24
CA ARG A 165 4.27 22.17 -16.53
C ARG A 165 5.28 22.29 -17.65
#